data_AF-A0A9E4M3L8-F1
#
_entry.id   AF-A0A9E4M3L8-F1
#
_cell.length_a   1.000
_cell.length_b   1.000
_cell.length_c   1.000
_cell.angle_alpha   90.00
_cell.angle_beta   90.00
_cell.angle_gamma   90.00
#
_symmetry.space_group_name_H-M   'P 1'
#
loop_
_entity.id
_entity.type
_entity.pdbx_description
1 polymer ?
#
loop_
_entity_poly.entity_id
_entity_poly.type
_entity_poly.pdbx_seq_one_letter_code
_entity_poly.pdbx_strand_id
1 'polypeptide(L)'
;MVDEFGDFPLKVHLHDTRGTRIANAYAAIEAGIRILDGTIGGLGGCPFAPGATGNVVFEDLAYLSERCGLPTGIDPLRLVPVRQILERELPDEPLHGALAQAGTPPEIDWRAGEA
;
A
#
# COMPACT_ATOMS: atom_id res chain seq x y z
N MET A 1 8.41 12.59 18.79
CA MET A 1 8.83 11.33 18.14
C MET A 1 9.23 11.54 16.69
N VAL A 2 8.38 12.07 15.79
CA VAL A 2 8.82 12.44 14.42
C VAL A 2 9.46 13.83 14.39
N ASP A 3 8.93 14.76 15.20
CA ASP A 3 9.50 16.11 15.39
C ASP A 3 10.95 16.12 15.91
N GLU A 4 11.39 15.03 16.55
CA GLU A 4 12.77 14.88 17.06
C GLU A 4 13.80 14.79 15.93
N PHE A 5 13.35 14.50 14.70
CA PHE A 5 14.18 14.37 13.52
C PHE A 5 14.17 15.63 12.63
N GLY A 6 13.44 16.68 13.02
CA GLY A 6 13.33 17.93 12.26
C GLY A 6 12.89 17.67 10.81
N ASP A 7 13.62 18.25 9.86
CA ASP A 7 13.32 18.12 8.41
C ASP A 7 13.87 16.84 7.76
N PHE A 8 14.43 15.91 8.55
CA PHE A 8 14.98 14.68 7.99
C PHE A 8 13.85 13.82 7.40
N PRO A 9 13.94 13.40 6.12
CA PRO A 9 12.86 12.66 5.49
C PRO A 9 12.79 11.24 6.08
N LEU A 10 11.67 10.94 6.73
CA LEU A 10 11.39 9.63 7.29
C LEU A 10 10.42 8.86 6.40
N LYS A 11 10.72 7.57 6.23
CA LYS A 11 9.89 6.64 5.48
C LYS A 11 9.67 5.34 6.25
N VAL A 12 8.56 4.68 5.98
CA VAL A 12 8.27 3.35 6.52
C VAL A 12 8.15 2.33 5.41
N HIS A 13 8.78 1.18 5.62
CA HIS A 13 8.69 -0.01 4.77
C HIS A 13 8.15 -1.16 5.62
N LEU A 14 6.97 -1.66 5.26
CA LEU A 14 6.23 -2.60 6.10
C LEU A 14 6.00 -3.93 5.36
N HIS A 15 6.17 -5.02 6.09
CA HIS A 15 5.82 -6.38 5.65
C HIS A 15 4.58 -6.85 6.39
N ASP A 16 3.79 -7.73 5.77
CA ASP A 16 2.50 -8.14 6.33
C ASP A 16 2.48 -9.50 7.03
N THR A 17 3.64 -10.04 7.40
CA THR A 17 3.78 -11.45 7.84
C THR A 17 2.81 -11.86 8.96
N ARG A 18 2.28 -10.87 9.71
CA ARG A 18 1.34 -11.07 10.82
C ARG A 18 0.02 -10.27 10.67
N GLY A 19 -0.29 -9.78 9.46
CA GLY A 19 -1.55 -9.07 9.19
C GLY A 19 -1.64 -7.67 9.83
N THR A 20 -0.52 -7.07 10.20
CA THR A 20 -0.48 -5.77 10.91
C THR A 20 -0.10 -4.59 10.02
N ARG A 21 0.12 -4.80 8.71
CA ARG A 21 0.69 -3.77 7.83
C ARG A 21 -0.11 -2.46 7.81
N ILE A 22 -1.44 -2.54 7.70
CA ILE A 22 -2.31 -1.37 7.54
C ILE A 22 -2.44 -0.61 8.86
N ALA A 23 -2.53 -1.34 9.98
CA ALA A 23 -2.53 -0.71 11.30
C ALA A 23 -1.22 0.05 11.57
N ASN A 24 -0.08 -0.54 11.20
CA ASN A 24 1.22 0.10 11.33
C ASN A 24 1.39 1.29 10.36
N ALA A 25 0.87 1.19 9.13
CA ALA A 25 0.85 2.29 8.17
C ALA A 25 0.03 3.47 8.69
N TYR A 26 -1.16 3.20 9.24
CA TYR A 26 -2.00 4.20 9.87
C TYR A 26 -1.29 4.86 11.05
N ALA A 27 -0.68 4.07 11.94
CA ALA A 27 0.08 4.60 13.07
C ALA A 27 1.26 5.50 12.62
N ALA A 28 1.94 5.14 11.52
CA ALA A 28 2.99 5.97 10.94
C ALA A 28 2.44 7.30 10.39
N ILE A 29 1.29 7.27 9.71
CA ILE A 29 0.60 8.46 9.20
C ILE A 29 0.25 9.40 10.36
N GLU A 30 -0.35 8.86 11.43
CA GLU A 30 -0.72 9.62 12.64
C GLU A 30 0.50 10.20 13.36
N ALA A 31 1.64 9.51 13.29
CA ALA A 31 2.89 10.03 13.84
C ALA A 31 3.48 11.18 13.00
N GLY A 32 3.05 11.37 11.75
CA GLY A 32 3.54 12.43 10.86
C GLY A 32 4.35 11.93 9.66
N ILE A 33 4.51 10.62 9.46
CA ILE A 33 5.20 10.06 8.29
C ILE A 33 4.36 10.28 7.03
N ARG A 34 5.00 10.65 5.93
CA ARG A 34 4.36 10.89 4.62
C ARG A 34 4.94 10.06 3.47
N ILE A 35 5.99 9.29 3.72
CA ILE A 35 6.60 8.38 2.73
C ILE A 35 6.37 6.94 3.20
N LEU A 36 5.55 6.21 2.48
CA LEU A 36 5.24 4.80 2.75
C LEU A 36 5.60 3.99 1.51
N ASP A 37 6.49 3.00 1.69
CA ASP A 37 6.86 2.07 0.62
C ASP A 37 5.83 0.93 0.56
N GLY A 38 5.39 0.56 -0.65
CA GLY A 38 4.50 -0.58 -0.88
C GLY A 38 4.73 -1.22 -2.24
N THR A 39 4.19 -2.43 -2.44
CA THR A 39 4.27 -3.14 -3.72
C THR A 39 2.88 -3.45 -4.27
N ILE A 40 2.73 -3.40 -5.59
CA ILE A 40 1.49 -3.81 -6.25
C ILE A 40 1.22 -5.28 -5.92
N GLY A 41 0.00 -5.58 -5.50
CA GLY A 41 -0.38 -6.93 -5.13
C GLY A 41 0.34 -7.49 -3.89
N GLY A 42 1.10 -6.67 -3.15
CA GLY A 42 1.83 -7.15 -1.97
C GLY A 42 2.97 -8.12 -2.30
N LEU A 43 3.51 -8.06 -3.53
CA LEU A 43 4.67 -8.84 -3.97
C LEU A 43 5.86 -8.73 -3.00
N GLY A 44 6.70 -9.76 -3.01
CA GLY A 44 7.96 -9.80 -2.24
C GLY A 44 7.94 -10.71 -1.02
N GLY A 45 7.09 -11.74 -1.01
CA GLY A 45 7.19 -12.85 -0.06
C GLY A 45 8.44 -13.69 -0.30
N CYS A 46 8.89 -14.43 0.72
CA CYS A 46 10.00 -15.36 0.54
C CYS A 46 9.45 -16.72 0.09
N PRO A 47 9.75 -17.20 -1.13
CA PRO A 47 9.28 -18.50 -1.61
C PRO A 47 9.81 -19.68 -0.77
N PHE A 48 10.87 -19.44 0.01
CA PHE A 48 11.49 -20.44 0.88
C PHE A 48 11.00 -20.40 2.34
N ALA A 49 10.17 -19.43 2.72
CA ALA A 49 9.63 -19.31 4.08
C ALA A 49 8.09 -19.41 4.02
N PRO A 50 7.53 -20.61 4.26
CA PRO A 50 6.08 -20.81 4.27
C PRO A 50 5.41 -19.84 5.24
N GLY A 51 4.53 -18.96 4.74
CA GLY A 51 3.79 -17.98 5.55
C GLY A 51 4.46 -16.60 5.68
N ALA A 52 5.64 -16.37 5.09
CA ALA A 52 6.17 -15.02 4.93
C ALA A 52 5.37 -14.27 3.86
N THR A 53 4.26 -13.65 4.25
CA THR A 53 3.52 -12.76 3.35
C THR A 53 4.42 -11.59 2.95
N GLY A 54 4.26 -11.10 1.72
CA GLY A 54 5.10 -10.05 1.15
C GLY A 54 4.91 -8.67 1.77
N ASN A 55 5.23 -7.65 0.98
CA ASN A 55 5.18 -6.27 1.41
C ASN A 55 3.73 -5.79 1.64
N VAL A 56 3.62 -4.60 2.21
CA VAL A 56 2.36 -3.88 2.24
C VAL A 56 1.84 -3.64 0.82
N VAL A 57 0.54 -3.90 0.62
CA VAL A 57 -0.12 -3.73 -0.68
C VAL A 57 -0.24 -2.24 -0.98
N PHE A 58 0.33 -1.82 -2.10
CA PHE A 58 0.37 -0.42 -2.52
C PHE A 58 -1.02 0.17 -2.73
N GLU A 59 -1.93 -0.59 -3.35
CA GLU A 59 -3.32 -0.20 -3.58
C GLU A 59 -4.06 0.07 -2.27
N ASP A 60 -3.82 -0.74 -1.24
CA ASP A 60 -4.42 -0.59 0.08
C ASP A 60 -3.84 0.63 0.83
N LEU A 61 -2.56 0.96 0.61
CA LEU A 61 -1.95 2.19 1.14
C LEU A 61 -2.51 3.46 0.48
N ALA A 62 -2.69 3.45 -0.84
CA ALA A 62 -3.32 4.55 -1.57
C ALA A 62 -4.73 4.78 -1.03
N TYR A 63 -5.52 3.70 -0.88
CA TYR A 63 -6.84 3.77 -0.26
C TYR A 63 -6.77 4.33 1.17
N LEU A 64 -5.94 3.77 2.05
CA LEU A 64 -5.81 4.25 3.44
C LEU A 64 -5.49 5.75 3.50
N SER A 65 -4.52 6.20 2.72
CA SER A 65 -4.06 7.59 2.71
C SER A 65 -5.19 8.54 2.31
N GLU A 66 -5.93 8.21 1.25
CA GLU A 66 -7.11 8.98 0.83
C GLU A 66 -8.19 8.99 1.91
N ARG A 67 -8.40 7.88 2.62
CA ARG A 67 -9.34 7.80 3.76
C ARG A 67 -8.90 8.63 4.97
N CYS A 68 -7.59 8.82 5.14
CA CYS A 68 -7.03 9.76 6.11
C CYS A 68 -7.08 11.22 5.62
N GLY A 69 -7.63 11.48 4.43
CA GLY A 69 -7.69 12.81 3.84
C GLY A 69 -6.35 13.30 3.30
N LEU A 70 -5.39 12.40 3.07
CA LEU A 70 -4.09 12.72 2.49
C LEU A 70 -4.11 12.37 0.99
N PRO A 71 -4.08 13.37 0.09
CA PRO A 71 -4.04 13.10 -1.33
C PRO A 71 -2.72 12.41 -1.68
N THR A 72 -2.81 11.34 -2.47
CA THR A 72 -1.63 10.59 -2.92
C THR A 72 -1.26 10.87 -4.36
N GLY A 73 -2.19 11.45 -5.13
CA GLY A 73 -2.07 11.61 -6.56
C GLY A 73 -2.23 10.29 -7.34
N ILE A 74 -2.54 9.18 -6.67
CA ILE A 74 -2.65 7.85 -7.26
C ILE A 74 -4.13 7.54 -7.53
N ASP A 75 -4.43 7.15 -8.77
CA ASP A 75 -5.73 6.58 -9.14
C ASP A 75 -5.65 5.04 -9.08
N PRO A 76 -6.34 4.38 -8.13
CA PRO A 76 -6.31 2.93 -8.01
C PRO A 76 -6.90 2.19 -9.23
N LEU A 77 -7.81 2.81 -9.99
CA LEU A 77 -8.32 2.21 -11.23
C LEU A 77 -7.22 2.08 -12.28
N ARG A 78 -6.25 3.00 -12.28
CA ARG A 78 -5.07 2.94 -13.16
C ARG A 78 -4.04 1.91 -12.73
N LEU A 79 -4.16 1.36 -11.52
CA LEU A 79 -3.31 0.26 -11.05
C LEU A 79 -3.82 -1.11 -11.51
N VAL A 80 -5.10 -1.23 -11.91
CA VAL A 80 -5.67 -2.49 -12.39
C VAL A 80 -4.90 -3.06 -13.59
N PRO A 81 -4.59 -2.29 -14.66
CA PRO A 81 -3.79 -2.81 -15.77
C PRO A 81 -2.35 -3.19 -15.36
N VAL A 82 -1.77 -2.50 -14.38
CA VAL A 82 -0.43 -2.83 -13.87
C VAL A 82 -0.46 -4.18 -13.17
N ARG A 83 -1.50 -4.43 -12.37
CA ARG A 83 -1.71 -5.71 -11.70
C ARG A 83 -1.90 -6.86 -12.70
N GLN A 84 -2.62 -6.63 -13.80
CA GLN A 84 -2.80 -7.63 -14.87
C GLN A 84 -1.47 -8.04 -15.54
N ILE A 85 -0.48 -7.15 -15.61
CA ILE A 85 0.86 -7.52 -16.08
C ILE A 85 1.48 -8.55 -15.12
N LEU A 86 1.38 -8.32 -13.82
CA LEU A 86 1.91 -9.25 -12.81
C LEU A 86 1.22 -10.60 -12.86
N GLU A 87 -0.11 -10.63 -12.97
CA GLU A 87 -0.88 -11.88 -13.10
C GLU A 87 -0.48 -12.68 -14.34
N ARG A 88 -0.13 -12.00 -15.43
CA ARG A 88 0.31 -12.65 -16.68
C ARG A 88 1.75 -13.15 -16.61
N GLU A 89 2.66 -12.35 -16.09
CA GLU A 89 4.10 -12.64 -16.11
C GLU A 89 4.55 -13.48 -14.91
N LEU A 90 3.80 -13.46 -13.80
CA LEU A 90 4.06 -14.19 -12.56
C LEU A 90 2.82 -15.01 -12.14
N PRO A 91 2.36 -15.96 -12.96
CA PRO A 91 1.09 -16.66 -12.74
C PRO A 91 1.07 -17.51 -11.45
N ASP A 92 2.24 -17.91 -10.95
CA ASP A 92 2.38 -18.72 -9.74
C ASP A 92 2.53 -17.86 -8.46
N GLU A 93 2.69 -16.54 -8.60
CA GLU A 93 2.88 -15.64 -7.47
C GLU A 93 1.52 -15.11 -6.99
N PRO A 94 1.16 -15.31 -5.71
CA PRO A 94 -0.12 -14.83 -5.20
C PRO A 94 -0.11 -13.31 -5.07
N LEU A 95 -1.13 -12.65 -5.66
CA LEU A 95 -1.37 -11.23 -5.45
C LEU A 95 -2.44 -11.00 -4.39
N HIS A 96 -2.16 -10.10 -3.45
CA HIS A 96 -3.00 -9.73 -2.33
C HIS A 96 -3.60 -8.32 -2.49
N GLY A 97 -4.53 -7.94 -1.64
CA GLY A 97 -5.05 -6.58 -1.56
C GLY A 97 -6.54 -6.52 -1.30
N ALA A 98 -6.92 -5.85 -0.21
CA ALA A 98 -8.33 -5.74 0.17
C ALA A 98 -9.11 -4.91 -0.84
N LEU A 99 -8.53 -3.81 -1.34
CA LEU A 99 -9.17 -2.97 -2.36
C LEU A 99 -9.37 -3.73 -3.67
N ALA A 100 -8.37 -4.49 -4.11
CA ALA A 100 -8.47 -5.29 -5.34
C ALA A 100 -9.53 -6.39 -5.23
N GLN A 101 -9.69 -7.00 -4.04
CA GLN A 101 -10.67 -8.04 -3.79
C GLN A 101 -12.10 -7.51 -3.64
N ALA A 102 -12.27 -6.38 -2.95
CA ALA A 102 -13.58 -5.78 -2.68
C ALA A 102 -14.08 -4.87 -3.81
N GLY A 103 -13.19 -4.42 -4.69
CA GLY A 103 -13.45 -3.36 -5.65
C GLY A 103 -13.34 -1.96 -5.01
N THR A 104 -13.35 -0.93 -5.86
CA THR A 104 -13.38 0.45 -5.39
C THR A 104 -14.79 0.81 -4.91
N PRO A 105 -14.95 1.43 -3.73
CA PRO A 105 -16.24 1.94 -3.31
C PRO A 105 -16.77 2.98 -4.31
N PRO A 106 -18.06 2.92 -4.71
CA PRO A 106 -18.59 3.68 -5.83
C PRO A 106 -18.67 5.20 -5.60
N GLU A 107 -18.56 5.64 -4.34
CA GLU A 107 -18.73 7.04 -3.92
C GLU A 107 -17.40 7.74 -3.63
N ILE A 108 -16.25 7.14 -3.97
CA ILE A 108 -14.95 7.77 -3.71
C ILE A 108 -14.57 8.68 -4.87
N ASP A 109 -14.50 9.97 -4.55
CA ASP A 109 -13.81 10.97 -5.35
C ASP A 109 -12.32 10.91 -5.01
N TRP A 110 -11.55 10.23 -5.86
CA TRP A 110 -10.12 10.06 -5.68
C TRP A 110 -9.41 11.39 -5.97
N ARG A 111 -8.56 11.86 -5.05
CA ARG A 111 -7.78 13.10 -5.23
C ARG A 111 -6.54 12.89 -6.11
N ALA A 112 -6.68 12.05 -7.13
CA ALA A 112 -5.64 11.78 -8.09
C ALA A 112 -5.32 13.07 -8.87
N GLY A 113 -4.07 13.53 -8.81
CA GLY A 113 -3.62 14.79 -9.41
C GLY A 113 -3.59 16.01 -8.48
N GLU A 114 -3.98 15.89 -7.21
CA GLU A 114 -3.95 16.98 -6.22
C GLU A 114 -2.71 16.95 -5.29
N ALA A 115 -1.76 16.03 -5.52
CA ALA A 115 -0.57 15.82 -4.68
C ALA A 115 0.58 16.79 -4.95
#